data_AF-A0A2U1W1M0-F1
#
_entry.id   AF-A0A2U1W1M0-F1
#
_cell.length_a   1.000
_cell.length_b   1.000
_cell.length_c   1.000
_cell.angle_alpha   90.00
_cell.angle_beta   90.00
_cell.angle_gamma   90.00
#
_symmetry.space_group_name_H-M   'P 1'
#
loop_
_entity.id
_entity.type
_entity.pdbx_description
1 polymer ?
#
loop_
_entity_poly.entity_id
_entity_poly.type
_entity_poly.pdbx_seq_one_letter_code
_entity_poly.pdbx_strand_id
1 'polypeptide(L)' 'MAKTQTQTSIQAAEATEFPVSLDEFCARLSADDKRVELIAAFHHDEAAAGRLRDLEGLYHSRFAELATRPA' A
#
# COMPACT_ATOMS: atom_id res chain seq x y z
N MET A 1 -6.28 2.57 -32.06
CA MET A 1 -5.39 2.91 -30.93
C MET A 1 -6.28 3.25 -29.73
N ALA A 2 -6.63 2.29 -28.87
CA ALA A 2 -7.43 2.56 -27.66
C ALA A 2 -6.72 1.93 -26.47
N LYS A 3 -5.98 2.74 -25.72
CA LYS A 3 -5.41 2.36 -24.42
C LYS A 3 -6.48 2.61 -23.37
N THR A 4 -7.41 1.68 -23.21
CA THR A 4 -8.36 1.70 -22.10
C THR A 4 -7.66 1.13 -20.87
N GLN A 5 -6.91 1.98 -20.16
CA GLN A 5 -6.35 1.61 -18.86
C GLN A 5 -7.38 1.96 -17.80
N THR A 6 -8.34 1.05 -17.62
CA THR A 6 -9.24 1.04 -16.46
C THR A 6 -8.79 -0.12 -15.58
N GLN A 7 -8.19 0.17 -14.42
CA GLN A 7 -8.49 -0.59 -13.21
C GLN A 7 -8.03 0.19 -11.97
N THR A 8 -8.80 1.21 -11.62
CA THR A 8 -8.84 1.72 -10.25
C THR A 8 -9.68 0.73 -9.45
N SER A 9 -9.09 -0.39 -9.04
CA SER A 9 -9.66 -1.22 -7.98
C SER A 9 -9.34 -0.52 -6.67
N ILE A 10 -10.24 0.35 -6.22
CA ILE A 10 -10.33 0.71 -4.81
C ILE A 10 -11.00 -0.51 -4.16
N GLN A 11 -10.25 -1.58 -3.97
CA GLN A 11 -10.70 -2.69 -3.15
C GLN A 11 -10.55 -2.18 -1.72
N ALA A 12 -11.70 -1.82 -1.15
CA ALA A 12 -11.85 -1.57 0.27
C ALA A 12 -11.32 -2.78 1.01
N ALA A 13 -10.08 -2.69 1.48
CA ALA A 13 -9.53 -3.63 2.43
C ALA A 13 -10.46 -3.61 3.63
N GLU A 14 -11.20 -4.70 3.79
CA GLU A 14 -11.86 -5.04 5.04
C GLU A 14 -10.80 -4.85 6.11
N ALA A 15 -11.00 -3.82 6.95
CA ALA A 15 -10.05 -3.43 7.97
C ALA A 15 -9.89 -4.62 8.92
N THR A 16 -8.90 -5.46 8.66
CA THR A 16 -8.54 -6.54 9.55
C THR A 16 -8.17 -5.86 10.87
N GLU A 17 -8.95 -6.09 11.93
CA GLU A 17 -8.76 -5.48 13.26
C GLU A 17 -7.46 -5.92 13.94
N PHE A 18 -6.69 -6.79 13.27
CA PHE A 18 -5.44 -7.34 13.77
C PHE A 18 -4.23 -6.64 13.13
N PRO A 19 -3.20 -6.31 13.94
CA PRO A 19 -1.99 -5.68 13.44
C PRO A 19 -1.18 -6.66 12.57
N VAL A 20 -0.97 -6.27 11.32
CA VAL A 20 -0.16 -6.99 10.33
C VAL A 20 1.24 -6.41 10.27
N SER A 21 2.21 -7.25 9.90
CA SER A 21 3.58 -6.79 9.67
C SER A 21 3.66 -6.00 8.36
N LEU A 22 4.58 -5.04 8.29
CA LEU A 22 4.82 -4.22 7.10
C LEU A 22 5.14 -5.08 5.86
N ASP A 23 5.95 -6.12 6.04
CA ASP A 23 6.31 -7.07 4.97
C ASP A 23 5.09 -7.85 4.46
N GLU A 24 4.26 -8.38 5.37
CA GLU A 24 3.01 -9.07 5.03
C GLU A 24 2.04 -8.13 4.28
N PHE A 25 1.91 -6.89 4.76
CA PHE A 25 1.12 -5.87 4.09
C PHE A 25 1.64 -5.61 2.66
N CYS A 26 2.94 -5.38 2.49
CA CYS A 26 3.55 -5.12 1.18
C CYS A 26 3.44 -6.33 0.24
N ALA A 27 3.56 -7.54 0.75
CA ALA A 27 3.39 -8.77 -0.02
C ALA A 27 1.95 -8.92 -0.54
N ARG A 28 0.94 -8.67 0.31
CA ARG A 28 -0.48 -8.64 -0.08
C ARG A 28 -0.77 -7.51 -1.06
N LEU A 29 -0.25 -6.32 -0.78
CA LEU A 29 -0.42 -5.15 -1.62
C LEU A 29 0.16 -5.38 -3.02
N SER A 30 1.29 -6.06 -3.14
CA SER A 30 1.91 -6.41 -4.43
C SER A 30 1.08 -7.40 -5.27
N ALA A 31 0.14 -8.12 -4.65
CA ALA A 31 -0.77 -9.00 -5.37
C ALA A 31 -1.80 -8.18 -6.18
N ASP A 32 -2.30 -7.08 -5.61
CA ASP A 32 -3.32 -6.20 -6.22
C ASP A 32 -2.68 -5.01 -6.97
N ASP A 33 -1.73 -4.31 -6.34
CA ASP A 33 -1.02 -3.15 -6.89
C ASP A 33 0.33 -3.54 -7.49
N LYS A 34 0.57 -3.16 -8.75
CA LYS A 34 1.80 -3.49 -9.50
C LYS A 34 2.84 -2.37 -9.50
N ARG A 35 2.63 -1.28 -8.76
CA ARG A 35 3.57 -0.16 -8.63
C ARG A 35 4.67 -0.52 -7.63
N VAL A 36 5.56 -1.43 -8.03
CA VAL A 36 6.61 -2.00 -7.16
C VAL A 36 7.50 -0.91 -6.56
N GLU A 37 7.85 0.13 -7.32
CA GLU A 37 8.66 1.24 -6.81
C GLU A 37 7.95 2.04 -5.71
N LEU A 38 6.63 2.22 -5.83
CA LEU A 38 5.83 2.92 -4.82
C LEU A 38 5.67 2.07 -3.55
N ILE A 39 5.48 0.76 -3.71
CA ILE A 39 5.41 -0.20 -2.59
C ILE A 39 6.76 -0.25 -1.85
N ALA A 40 7.87 -0.27 -2.60
CA ALA A 40 9.21 -0.23 -2.02
C ALA A 40 9.48 1.09 -1.28
N ALA A 41 9.06 2.23 -1.84
CA ALA A 41 9.16 3.53 -1.19
C ALA A 41 8.34 3.57 0.12
N PHE A 42 7.12 3.04 0.10
CA PHE A 42 6.27 2.92 1.29
C PHE A 42 6.92 2.05 2.37
N HIS A 43 7.41 0.87 2.00
CA HIS A 43 8.11 -0.01 2.93
C HIS A 43 9.33 0.67 3.55
N HIS A 44 10.09 1.42 2.77
CA HIS A 44 11.24 2.17 3.28
C HIS A 44 10.83 3.26 4.28
N ASP A 45 9.79 4.04 3.99
CA ASP A 45 9.30 5.11 4.87
C ASP A 45 8.78 4.57 6.21
N GLU A 46 7.95 3.53 6.15
CA GLU A 46 7.41 2.90 7.37
C GLU A 46 8.52 2.23 8.21
N ALA A 47 9.48 1.55 7.56
CA ALA A 47 10.63 0.98 8.25
C ALA A 47 11.53 2.05 8.89
N ALA A 48 11.78 3.16 8.19
CA ALA A 48 12.53 4.30 8.73
C ALA A 48 11.80 4.98 9.90
N ALA A 49 10.47 4.99 9.88
CA ALA A 49 9.62 5.46 10.98
C ALA A 49 9.50 4.45 12.14
N GLY A 50 10.09 3.25 12.04
CA GLY A 50 10.00 2.19 13.04
C GLY A 50 8.63 1.48 13.09
N ARG A 51 7.80 1.69 12.08
CA ARG A 51 6.44 1.13 11.97
C ARG A 51 6.48 -0.18 11.21
N LEU A 52 6.94 -1.21 11.89
CA LEU A 52 7.08 -2.55 11.32
C LEU A 52 5.80 -3.40 11.48
N ARG A 53 4.88 -2.97 12.33
CA ARG A 53 3.63 -3.67 12.60
C ARG A 53 2.53 -2.67 12.96
N ASP A 54 1.46 -2.68 12.21
CA ASP A 54 0.37 -1.70 12.34
C ASP A 54 -0.93 -2.31 11.77
N LEU A 55 -2.04 -1.59 11.90
CA LEU A 55 -3.31 -2.01 11.33
C LEU A 55 -3.27 -1.89 9.80
N GLU A 56 -3.83 -2.88 9.12
CA GLU A 56 -3.86 -2.94 7.66
C GLU A 56 -4.54 -1.70 7.05
N GLY A 57 -5.61 -1.20 7.69
CA GLY A 57 -6.30 0.02 7.26
C GLY A 57 -5.46 1.29 7.41
N LEU A 58 -4.58 1.36 8.41
CA LEU A 58 -3.66 2.49 8.60
C LEU A 58 -2.57 2.48 7.52
N TYR A 59 -2.03 1.30 7.18
CA TYR A 59 -1.11 1.16 6.07
C TYR A 59 -1.74 1.52 4.72
N HIS A 60 -2.97 1.09 4.44
CA HIS A 60 -3.69 1.50 3.22
C HIS A 60 -3.87 3.02 3.11
N SER A 61 -4.25 3.66 4.22
CA SER A 61 -4.45 5.11 4.27
C SER A 61 -3.16 5.84 3.92
N ARG A 62 -2.04 5.45 4.55
CA ARG A 62 -0.74 6.05 4.27
C ARG A 62 -0.20 5.73 2.88
N PHE A 63 -0.42 4.52 2.38
CA PHE A 63 -0.03 4.17 1.02
C PHE A 63 -0.77 5.02 -0.01
N ALA A 64 -2.07 5.28 0.21
CA ALA A 64 -2.84 6.19 -0.63
C ALA A 64 -2.36 7.64 -0.53
N GLU A 65 -2.01 8.12 0.67
CA GLU A 65 -1.38 9.44 0.84
C GLU A 65 -0.03 9.53 0.11
N LEU A 66 0.80 8.49 0.20
CA LEU A 66 2.08 8.44 -0.52
C LEU A 66 1.87 8.45 -2.04
N ALA A 67 0.90 7.68 -2.53
CA ALA A 67 0.55 7.60 -3.95
C ALA A 67 0.07 8.94 -4.55
N THR A 68 -0.43 9.84 -3.71
CA THR A 68 -0.98 11.14 -4.12
C THR A 68 -0.04 12.30 -3.89
N ARG A 69 1.09 12.11 -3.19
CA ARG A 69 2.11 13.15 -3.06
C ARG A 69 2.83 13.36 -4.41
N PRO A 70 2.95 14.60 -4.89
CA PRO A 70 3.88 14.91 -5.97
C PRO A 70 5.32 14.64 -5.49
N ALA A 71 6.12 14.04 -6.38
CA ALA A 71 7.54 13.76 -6.15
C ALA A 71 8.38 15.03 -5.98
#